data_AF-A0A534R0M8-F1
#
_entry.id   AF-A0A534R0M8-F1
#
_cell.length_a   1.000
_cell.length_b   1.000
_cell.length_c   1.000
_cell.angle_alpha   90.00
_cell.angle_beta   90.00
_cell.angle_gamma   90.00
#
_symmetry.space_group_name_H-M   'P 1'
#
loop_
_entity.id
_entity.type
_entity.pdbx_description
1 polymer ?
#
loop_
_entity_poly.entity_id
_entity_poly.type
_entity_poly.pdbx_seq_one_letter_code
_entity_poly.pdbx_strand_id
1 'polypeptide(L)'
;MEVFFPGSSKVDRRFAVKFDELREREPTLVGPASVTAFVVKHASGAPAYALRVEYGERVISYSGDTEWTESLVDAARGADLFVCEA
;
A
#
# COMPACT_ATOMS: atom_id res chain seq x y z
N MET A 1 16.42 7.92 2.65
CA MET A 1 16.25 9.39 2.76
C MET A 1 17.57 10.07 3.13
N GLU A 2 18.27 9.62 4.17
CA GLU A 2 19.58 10.17 4.60
C GLU A 2 20.62 10.30 3.48
N VAL A 3 20.71 9.30 2.58
CA VAL A 3 21.65 9.30 1.44
C VAL A 3 21.46 10.50 0.49
N PHE A 4 20.21 10.92 0.26
CA PHE A 4 19.90 12.05 -0.62
C PHE A 4 19.60 13.35 0.15
N PHE A 5 19.32 13.25 1.46
CA PHE A 5 18.99 14.35 2.35
C PHE A 5 19.69 14.17 3.71
N PRO A 6 20.97 14.56 3.83
CA PRO A 6 21.73 14.41 5.07
C PRO A 6 21.05 15.12 6.25
N GLY A 7 21.03 14.47 7.41
CA GLY A 7 20.38 14.94 8.64
C GLY A 7 18.88 14.64 8.72
N SER A 8 18.23 14.21 7.64
CA SER A 8 16.77 13.97 7.60
C SER A 8 16.30 12.89 8.58
N SER A 9 17.16 11.92 8.90
CA SER A 9 16.88 10.86 9.87
C SER A 9 16.87 11.35 11.33
N LYS A 10 17.45 12.52 11.62
CA LYS A 10 17.62 13.07 12.97
C LYS A 10 16.71 14.27 13.26
N VAL A 11 15.83 14.62 12.33
CA VAL A 11 14.92 15.77 12.49
C VAL A 11 13.86 15.44 13.53
N ASP A 12 13.75 16.30 14.54
CA ASP A 12 12.63 16.26 15.47
C ASP A 12 11.33 16.62 14.76
N ARG A 13 10.40 15.65 14.72
CA ARG A 13 9.10 15.81 14.06
C ARG A 13 8.19 16.62 14.98
N ARG A 14 7.48 17.61 14.41
CA ARG A 14 6.51 18.45 15.15
C ARG A 14 5.19 17.74 15.47
N PHE A 15 5.07 16.46 15.10
CA PHE A 15 3.90 15.61 15.30
C PHE A 15 4.36 14.16 15.47
N ALA A 16 3.52 13.35 16.13
CA ALA A 16 3.78 11.93 16.30
C ALA A 16 3.79 11.22 14.93
N VAL A 17 4.82 10.41 14.69
CA VAL A 17 4.93 9.59 13.49
C VAL A 17 4.79 8.13 13.90
N LYS A 18 3.88 7.41 13.24
CA LYS A 18 3.72 5.97 13.37
C LYS A 18 4.02 5.34 12.02
N PHE A 19 4.77 4.24 12.05
CA PHE A 19 5.01 3.40 10.88
C PHE A 19 4.28 2.08 11.10
N ASP A 20 3.42 1.71 10.16
CA ASP A 20 2.75 0.42 10.11
C ASP A 20 3.23 -0.29 8.85
N GLU A 21 3.92 -1.41 9.00
CA GLU A 21 4.36 -2.25 7.88
C GLU A 21 3.24 -3.22 7.50
N LEU A 22 2.85 -3.20 6.22
CA LEU A 22 1.82 -4.08 5.70
C LEU A 22 2.38 -5.46 5.42
N ARG A 23 1.60 -6.49 5.74
CA ARG A 23 1.92 -7.88 5.43
C ARG A 23 1.02 -8.39 4.33
N GLU A 24 1.55 -9.29 3.52
CA GLU A 24 0.79 -9.88 2.42
C GLU A 24 -0.46 -10.58 2.94
N ARG A 25 -1.61 -10.25 2.35
CA ARG A 25 -2.94 -10.84 2.61
C ARG A 25 -3.40 -10.77 4.07
N GLU A 26 -2.77 -9.91 4.88
CA GLU A 26 -3.21 -9.60 6.24
C GLU A 26 -3.86 -8.20 6.26
N PRO A 27 -5.10 -8.07 6.74
CA PRO A 27 -5.72 -6.76 6.93
C PRO A 27 -5.06 -5.99 8.07
N THR A 28 -4.63 -4.77 7.78
CA THR A 28 -4.07 -3.83 8.76
C THR A 28 -4.98 -2.62 8.90
N LEU A 29 -5.33 -2.26 10.13
CA LEU A 29 -6.13 -1.06 10.40
C LEU A 29 -5.25 0.20 10.31
N VAL A 30 -5.66 1.12 9.42
CA VAL A 30 -5.06 2.45 9.27
C VAL A 30 -6.17 3.47 9.52
N GLY A 31 -6.28 3.92 10.78
CA GLY A 31 -7.43 4.72 11.22
C GLY A 31 -8.74 3.95 11.03
N PRO A 32 -9.77 4.53 10.36
CA PRO A 32 -11.03 3.85 10.09
C PRO A 32 -10.99 2.89 8.88
N ALA A 33 -9.87 2.81 8.16
CA ALA A 33 -9.72 1.96 6.98
C ALA A 33 -9.09 0.60 7.36
N SER A 34 -9.56 -0.47 6.72
CA SER A 34 -8.87 -1.76 6.69
C SER A 34 -8.12 -1.89 5.38
N VAL A 35 -6.79 -2.06 5.43
CA VAL A 35 -5.91 -2.12 4.26
C VAL A 35 -5.32 -3.51 4.15
N THR A 36 -5.56 -4.20 3.03
CA THR A 36 -4.96 -5.50 2.72
C THR A 36 -4.01 -5.38 1.55
N ALA A 37 -2.78 -5.87 1.70
CA ALA A 37 -1.75 -5.82 0.66
C ALA A 37 -1.66 -7.14 -0.11
N PHE A 38 -1.50 -7.07 -1.43
CA PHE A 38 -1.38 -8.22 -2.33
C PHE A 38 -0.08 -8.11 -3.11
N VAL A 39 0.81 -9.11 -3.02
CA VAL A 39 2.12 -9.03 -3.70
C VAL A 39 1.90 -8.95 -5.21
N VAL A 40 2.55 -7.96 -5.82
CA VAL A 40 2.61 -7.76 -7.26
C VAL A 40 4.06 -7.73 -7.73
N LYS A 41 4.29 -7.51 -9.03
CA LYS A 41 5.59 -7.71 -9.65
C LYS A 41 6.15 -6.40 -10.17
N HIS A 42 7.03 -5.81 -9.38
CA HIS A 42 7.80 -4.63 -9.76
C HIS A 42 9.12 -4.60 -9.00
N ALA A 43 10.22 -4.34 -9.71
CA ALA A 43 11.56 -4.38 -9.14
C ALA A 43 11.88 -3.09 -8.38
N SER A 44 11.59 -3.05 -7.08
CA SER A 44 11.76 -1.86 -6.21
C SER A 44 12.74 -2.05 -5.04
N GLY A 45 13.34 -3.24 -4.89
CA GLY A 45 14.23 -3.55 -3.76
C GLY A 45 13.51 -3.96 -2.47
N ALA A 46 12.18 -4.04 -2.50
CA ALA A 46 11.30 -4.57 -1.44
C ALA A 46 10.06 -5.21 -2.09
N PRO A 47 9.18 -5.91 -1.33
CA PRO A 47 7.90 -6.36 -1.89
C PRO A 47 7.10 -5.18 -2.45
N ALA A 48 6.65 -5.31 -3.70
CA ALA A 48 5.69 -4.40 -4.30
C ALA A 48 4.27 -4.91 -4.05
N TYR A 49 3.33 -4.01 -3.77
CA TYR A 49 1.97 -4.37 -3.38
C TYR A 49 0.92 -3.62 -4.20
N ALA A 50 -0.11 -4.35 -4.64
CA ALA A 50 -1.44 -3.78 -4.83
C ALA A 50 -2.13 -3.68 -3.47
N LEU A 51 -2.96 -2.65 -3.29
CA LEU A 51 -3.66 -2.39 -2.05
C LEU A 51 -5.16 -2.48 -2.26
N ARG A 52 -5.84 -3.22 -1.38
CA ARG A 52 -7.28 -3.16 -1.21
C ARG A 52 -7.60 -2.39 0.06
N VAL A 53 -8.39 -1.34 -0.05
CA VAL A 53 -8.77 -0.45 1.04
C VAL A 53 -10.28 -0.54 1.24
N GLU A 54 -10.70 -1.07 2.38
CA GLU A 54 -12.08 -1.10 2.82
C GLU A 54 -12.31 0.08 3.78
N TYR A 55 -13.28 0.94 3.45
CA TYR A 55 -13.63 2.13 4.23
C TYR A 55 -15.15 2.27 4.31
N GLY A 56 -15.71 1.98 5.48
CA GLY A 56 -17.16 1.85 5.64
C GLY A 56 -17.70 0.74 4.74
N GLU A 57 -18.65 1.08 3.87
CA GLU A 57 -19.25 0.15 2.90
C GLU A 57 -18.59 0.19 1.51
N ARG A 58 -17.48 0.94 1.37
CA ARG A 58 -16.79 1.14 0.09
C ARG A 58 -15.46 0.43 0.06
N VAL A 59 -15.09 -0.04 -1.12
CA VAL A 59 -13.83 -0.70 -1.40
C VAL A 59 -13.14 -0.03 -2.57
N ILE A 60 -11.91 0.44 -2.34
CA ILE A 60 -11.03 0.96 -3.37
C ILE A 60 -9.84 0.01 -3.51
N SER A 61 -9.52 -0.40 -4.73
CA SER A 61 -8.30 -1.13 -5.05
C SER A 61 -7.33 -0.22 -5.81
N TYR A 62 -6.04 -0.36 -5.55
CA TYR A 62 -4.96 0.32 -6.26
C TYR A 62 -3.89 -0.70 -6.68
N SER A 63 -3.51 -0.72 -7.95
CA SER A 63 -2.55 -1.71 -8.49
C SER A 63 -1.14 -1.54 -7.94
N GLY A 64 -0.76 -0.31 -7.55
CA GLY A 64 0.65 0.07 -7.47
C GLY A 64 1.30 0.08 -8.85
N ASP A 65 2.63 0.03 -8.86
CA ASP A 65 3.42 -0.21 -10.07
C ASP A 65 3.69 -1.73 -10.20
N THR A 66 3.43 -2.32 -11.36
CA THR A 66 3.47 -3.76 -11.64
C THR A 66 3.25 -4.14 -13.11
N GLU A 67 3.69 -5.33 -13.50
CA GLU A 67 3.11 -6.05 -14.64
C GLU A 67 1.75 -6.70 -14.29
N TRP A 68 1.10 -7.33 -15.27
CA TRP A 68 -0.07 -8.17 -15.01
C TRP A 68 0.26 -9.33 -14.04
N THR A 69 -0.54 -9.49 -12.99
CA THR A 69 -0.47 -10.62 -12.06
C THR A 69 -1.88 -11.04 -11.62
N GLU A 70 -2.07 -12.32 -11.33
CA GLU A 70 -3.36 -12.82 -10.82
C GLU A 70 -3.74 -12.22 -9.46
N SER A 71 -2.76 -11.72 -8.69
CA SER A 71 -3.03 -11.01 -7.42
C SER A 71 -3.84 -9.72 -7.64
N LEU A 72 -3.77 -9.11 -8.82
CA LEU A 72 -4.59 -7.93 -9.15
C LEU A 72 -6.07 -8.28 -9.21
N VAL A 73 -6.41 -9.47 -9.69
CA VAL A 73 -7.80 -9.96 -9.74
C VAL A 73 -8.33 -10.13 -8.33
N ASP A 74 -7.53 -10.69 -7.41
CA ASP A 74 -7.90 -10.82 -6.00
C ASP A 74 -8.07 -9.46 -5.33
N ALA A 75 -7.11 -8.53 -5.52
CA ALA A 75 -7.14 -7.21 -4.93
C ALA A 75 -8.37 -6.40 -5.39
N ALA A 76 -8.69 -6.46 -6.69
CA ALA A 76 -9.78 -5.70 -7.31
C ALA A 76 -11.16 -6.37 -7.19
N ARG A 77 -11.24 -7.62 -6.72
CA ARG A 77 -12.51 -8.37 -6.69
C ARG A 77 -13.59 -7.63 -5.90
N GLY A 78 -14.67 -7.24 -6.58
CA GLY A 78 -15.77 -6.51 -5.96
C GLY A 78 -15.38 -5.14 -5.39
N ALA A 79 -14.29 -4.53 -5.86
CA ALA A 79 -13.99 -3.14 -5.54
C ALA A 79 -15.00 -2.21 -6.24
N ASP A 80 -15.44 -1.16 -5.54
CA ASP A 80 -16.25 -0.09 -6.13
C ASP A 80 -15.43 0.74 -7.14
N LEU A 81 -14.12 0.86 -6.90
CA LEU A 81 -13.17 1.53 -7.78
C LEU A 81 -11.86 0.76 -7.81
N PHE A 82 -11.32 0.54 -9.01
CA PHE A 82 -9.96 0.04 -9.20
C PHE A 82 -9.13 1.09 -9.94
N VAL A 83 -8.12 1.62 -9.27
CA VAL A 83 -7.13 2.54 -9.85
C VAL A 83 -5.94 1.71 -10.33
N CYS A 84 -5.75 1.67 -11.64
CA CYS A 84 -4.63 0.97 -12.27
C CYS A 84 -3.61 1.97 -12.81
N GLU A 85 -2.34 1.62 -12.74
CA GLU A 85 -1.34 2.21 -13.64
C GLU A 85 -1.65 1.84 -15.10
N ALA A 86 -1.09 2.61 -16.03
CA ALA A 86 -1.27 2.44 -17.48
C ALA A 86 0.07 2.41 -18.21
#